data_AF-A0A841IVD6-F1
#
_entry.id   AF-A0A841IVD6-F1
#
_cell.length_a   1.000
_cell.length_b   1.000
_cell.length_c   1.000
_cell.angle_alpha   90.00
_cell.angle_beta   90.00
_cell.angle_gamma   90.00
#
_symmetry.space_group_name_H-M   'P 1'
#
loop_
_entity.id
_entity.type
_entity.pdbx_description
1 polymer ?
#
loop_
_entity_poly.entity_id
_entity_poly.type
_entity_poly.pdbx_seq_one_letter_code
_entity_poly.pdbx_strand_id
1 'polypeptide(L)'
;MHTYHGGTKRRATPDRRPFAAVLLCLVLVVAACGRPELADPEDALPLEGAPTPAEAVDPDLLPGTVDGSAGWATPYSSEPKGSDSGFVGPVSPEGGGELHFVGMDADGRTRWSTERNPSCTGFTLTRTQEGDDLVVLLDSDAAPQRGLLATRTTAAAFDPATGRKVWGPTEVPGTWVGPGLVFARMAHTVMNAETGPAVALSADTGAVVADEEEGDAVLHEYQGALVLHRDGALRAVDTLSGEELWRGSDLAVPDSLGGEAEEEVSLAYGPRPATDSGPLVVMTWTRGTSTVFTVHDLRDGRRLAEFSSQARPVPVGDDHGRAVVAGISAQSGRPVMVGVGGVSGAEVWTVGADPDERPLRIVSGYLYTALGEENRVRSTADGALLGSGGWEVPVAGTAGGVAAVAVPGGSYAVFPSPDTDRERENR
;
A
#
# COMPACT_ATOMS: atom_id res chain seq x y z
N MET A 1 -9.90 93.93 46.92
CA MET A 1 -10.72 92.74 47.24
C MET A 1 -9.94 91.54 46.72
N HIS A 2 -9.41 90.72 47.65
CA HIS A 2 -8.85 89.36 47.52
C HIS A 2 -7.91 88.96 46.36
N THR A 3 -6.81 88.22 46.51
CA THR A 3 -5.83 87.86 47.56
C THR A 3 -4.73 87.12 46.78
N TYR A 4 -3.48 87.23 47.23
CA TYR A 4 -2.28 86.67 46.60
C TYR A 4 -1.88 85.36 47.32
N HIS A 5 -1.69 84.25 46.61
CA HIS A 5 -0.88 83.07 46.97
C HIS A 5 -0.70 82.26 45.66
N GLY A 6 0.48 81.93 45.15
CA GLY A 6 1.73 81.59 45.80
C GLY A 6 1.89 80.07 45.78
N GLY A 7 2.84 79.53 45.00
CA GLY A 7 3.45 78.24 45.33
C GLY A 7 3.58 77.18 44.24
N THR A 8 4.85 76.93 43.90
CA THR A 8 5.47 75.61 43.67
C THR A 8 5.22 74.86 42.36
N LYS A 9 6.24 75.01 41.49
CA LYS A 9 6.69 74.03 40.49
C LYS A 9 6.91 72.65 41.14
N ARG A 10 6.21 71.62 40.65
CA ARG A 10 6.67 70.22 40.72
C ARG A 10 7.00 69.75 39.31
N ARG A 11 8.28 69.44 39.07
CA ARG A 11 8.74 68.67 37.91
C ARG A 11 8.19 67.25 38.08
N ALA A 12 7.31 66.81 37.18
CA ALA A 12 7.03 65.40 37.01
C ALA A 12 8.13 64.81 36.11
N THR A 13 8.91 63.90 36.69
CA THR A 13 9.81 62.99 35.97
C THR A 13 8.98 62.12 35.01
N PRO A 14 9.42 61.93 33.74
CA PRO A 14 8.77 60.96 32.86
C PRO A 14 9.02 59.57 33.42
N ASP A 15 7.95 58.91 33.86
CA ASP A 15 7.98 57.55 34.36
C ASP A 15 8.31 56.61 33.19
N ARG A 16 9.60 56.27 33.06
CA ARG A 16 10.06 55.19 32.19
C ARG A 16 9.66 53.87 32.85
N ARG A 17 8.51 53.30 32.46
CA ARG A 17 8.20 51.84 32.35
C ARG A 17 6.68 51.65 32.29
N PRO A 18 6.13 51.29 31.11
CA PRO A 18 5.58 49.94 30.99
C PRO A 18 5.89 49.26 29.63
N PHE A 19 6.97 49.63 28.93
CA PHE A 19 7.30 48.97 27.66
C PHE A 19 7.82 47.53 27.82
N ALA A 20 8.37 47.17 28.99
CA ALA A 20 8.89 45.82 29.23
C ALA A 20 7.77 44.77 29.45
N ALA A 21 6.64 45.17 30.04
CA ALA A 21 5.54 44.23 30.33
C ALA A 21 4.71 43.90 29.08
N VAL A 22 4.51 44.87 28.19
CA VAL A 22 3.77 44.66 26.92
C VAL A 22 4.59 43.80 25.95
N LEU A 23 5.91 43.97 25.90
CA LEU A 23 6.79 43.14 25.07
C LEU A 23 6.83 41.68 25.56
N LEU A 24 6.80 41.45 26.88
CA LEU A 24 6.82 40.11 27.46
C LEU A 24 5.52 39.34 27.21
N CYS A 25 4.36 40.01 27.28
CA CYS A 25 3.08 39.40 26.92
C CYS A 25 2.99 39.10 25.41
N LEU A 26 3.53 39.95 24.55
CA LEU A 26 3.52 39.71 23.10
C LEU A 26 4.41 38.50 22.71
N VAL A 27 5.57 38.33 23.35
CA VAL A 27 6.46 37.18 23.12
C VAL A 27 5.82 35.86 23.62
N LEU A 28 5.08 35.88 24.73
CA LEU A 28 4.36 34.71 25.23
C LEU A 28 3.16 34.33 24.35
N VAL A 29 2.46 35.31 23.76
CA VAL A 29 1.35 35.03 22.82
C VAL A 29 1.89 34.48 21.48
N VAL A 30 3.05 34.95 21.01
CA VAL A 30 3.65 34.43 19.77
C VAL A 30 4.24 33.02 19.96
N ALA A 31 4.83 32.72 21.12
CA ALA A 31 5.35 31.38 21.43
C ALA A 31 4.22 30.35 21.65
N ALA A 32 3.06 30.77 22.14
CA ALA A 32 1.89 29.89 22.34
C ALA A 32 1.12 29.57 21.04
N CYS A 33 1.40 30.27 19.94
CA CYS A 33 0.83 29.98 18.61
C CYS A 33 1.80 29.23 17.69
N GLY A 34 2.93 28.75 18.21
CA GLY A 34 3.79 27.82 17.48
C GLY A 34 2.99 26.59 17.08
N ARG A 35 2.78 26.39 15.78
CA ARG A 35 2.18 25.16 15.25
C ARG A 35 3.06 23.99 15.71
N PRO A 36 2.48 22.88 16.19
CA PRO A 36 3.27 21.68 16.43
C PRO A 36 4.00 21.33 15.13
N GLU A 37 5.32 21.34 15.19
CA GLU A 37 6.17 20.93 14.08
C GLU A 37 6.15 19.39 14.06
N LEU A 38 5.92 18.80 12.89
CA LEU A 38 6.02 17.36 12.74
C LEU A 38 7.47 16.98 12.97
N ALA A 39 7.73 16.17 13.99
CA ALA A 39 9.07 15.73 14.29
C ALA A 39 9.59 14.82 13.16
N ASP A 40 10.90 14.84 12.95
CA ASP A 40 11.55 13.85 12.09
C ASP A 40 11.28 12.46 12.70
N PRO A 41 10.71 11.49 11.95
CA PRO A 41 10.48 10.16 12.46
C PRO A 41 11.81 9.56 12.92
N GLU A 42 11.86 9.12 14.16
CA GLU A 42 12.99 8.37 14.71
C GLU A 42 12.87 6.88 14.38
N ASP A 43 13.93 6.12 14.65
CA ASP A 43 13.86 4.66 14.62
C ASP A 43 12.74 4.15 15.55
N ALA A 44 12.10 3.05 15.17
CA ALA A 44 11.16 2.40 16.06
C ALA A 44 11.86 1.91 17.32
N LEU A 45 11.13 1.93 18.43
CA LEU A 45 11.65 1.46 19.70
C LEU A 45 11.78 -0.07 19.66
N PRO A 46 12.96 -0.64 19.94
CA PRO A 46 13.10 -2.07 20.06
C PRO A 46 12.23 -2.57 21.22
N LEU A 47 11.50 -3.65 20.99
CA LEU A 47 10.67 -4.33 21.97
C LEU A 47 10.98 -5.81 21.93
N GLU A 48 10.89 -6.47 23.08
CA GLU A 48 11.01 -7.92 23.18
C GLU A 48 9.75 -8.45 23.87
N GLY A 49 8.72 -8.71 23.05
CA GLY A 49 7.46 -9.29 23.50
C GLY A 49 7.41 -10.77 23.17
N ALA A 50 7.08 -11.62 24.15
CA ALA A 50 6.82 -13.03 23.90
C ALA A 50 5.54 -13.19 23.06
N PRO A 51 5.47 -14.22 22.20
CA PRO A 51 4.26 -14.50 21.43
C PRO A 51 3.08 -14.80 22.34
N THR A 52 1.93 -14.23 22.01
CA THR A 52 0.67 -14.57 22.65
C THR A 52 0.16 -15.89 22.08
N PRO A 53 -0.11 -16.92 22.90
CA PRO A 53 -0.68 -18.17 22.40
C PRO A 53 -1.99 -17.92 21.66
N ALA A 54 -2.17 -18.59 20.52
CA ALA A 54 -3.44 -18.55 19.81
C ALA A 54 -4.51 -19.40 20.50
N GLU A 55 -5.77 -18.98 20.36
CA GLU A 55 -6.89 -19.86 20.65
C GLU A 55 -6.98 -20.98 19.61
N ALA A 56 -7.58 -22.11 20.00
CA ALA A 56 -7.80 -23.20 19.07
C ALA A 56 -8.80 -22.77 17.99
N VAL A 57 -8.42 -22.91 16.73
CA VAL A 57 -9.28 -22.67 15.57
C VAL A 57 -9.74 -24.01 15.03
N ASP A 58 -10.99 -24.08 14.60
CA ASP A 58 -11.55 -25.27 13.95
C ASP A 58 -10.80 -25.53 12.62
N PRO A 59 -10.12 -26.67 12.44
CA PRO A 59 -9.37 -26.97 11.23
C PRO A 59 -10.23 -26.97 9.95
N ASP A 60 -11.54 -27.21 10.06
CA ASP A 60 -12.45 -27.18 8.91
C ASP A 60 -12.66 -25.75 8.37
N LEU A 61 -12.30 -24.73 9.15
CA LEU A 61 -12.33 -23.32 8.76
C LEU A 61 -11.02 -22.84 8.12
N LEU A 62 -10.03 -23.72 7.95
CA LEU A 62 -8.71 -23.40 7.44
C LEU A 62 -8.47 -24.05 6.06
N PRO A 63 -7.79 -23.37 5.13
CA PRO A 63 -7.36 -24.00 3.89
C PRO A 63 -6.30 -25.09 4.18
N GLY A 64 -6.27 -26.14 3.36
CA GLY A 64 -5.24 -27.20 3.47
C GLY A 64 -3.80 -26.73 3.22
N THR A 65 -3.58 -25.46 2.88
CA THR A 65 -2.27 -24.82 2.73
C THR A 65 -1.76 -24.15 4.01
N VAL A 66 -2.51 -24.20 5.11
CA VAL A 66 -2.03 -23.83 6.45
C VAL A 66 -2.15 -25.04 7.37
N ASP A 67 -1.25 -25.15 8.35
CA ASP A 67 -1.36 -26.18 9.38
C ASP A 67 -2.58 -25.90 10.28
N GLY A 68 -3.20 -26.95 10.81
CA GLY A 68 -4.40 -26.84 11.64
C GLY A 68 -4.15 -26.31 13.06
N SER A 69 -2.88 -26.14 13.46
CA SER A 69 -2.50 -25.61 14.76
C SER A 69 -1.95 -24.20 14.64
N ALA A 70 -2.70 -23.23 15.17
CA ALA A 70 -2.22 -21.85 15.25
C ALA A 70 -1.00 -21.76 16.18
N GLY A 71 0.05 -21.09 15.71
CA GLY A 71 1.27 -20.86 16.50
C GLY A 71 1.05 -19.76 17.54
N TRP A 72 0.47 -18.64 17.14
CA TRP A 72 0.30 -17.45 17.99
C TRP A 72 -0.81 -16.52 17.49
N ALA A 73 -1.35 -15.69 18.39
CA ALA A 73 -2.35 -14.67 18.09
C ALA A 73 -1.71 -13.30 17.94
N THR A 74 -2.14 -12.56 16.94
CA THR A 74 -1.66 -11.19 16.70
C THR A 74 -2.38 -10.18 17.60
N PRO A 75 -1.74 -9.07 17.99
CA PRO A 75 -2.39 -7.97 18.69
C PRO A 75 -3.04 -6.94 17.75
N TYR A 76 -3.04 -7.19 16.43
CA TYR A 76 -3.38 -6.16 15.46
C TYR A 76 -4.87 -5.81 15.50
N SER A 77 -5.16 -4.52 15.42
CA SER A 77 -6.53 -3.99 15.34
C SER A 77 -7.11 -3.95 13.93
N SER A 78 -6.31 -4.29 12.91
CA SER A 78 -6.73 -4.44 11.51
C SER A 78 -5.86 -5.46 10.79
N GLU A 79 -6.16 -5.74 9.51
CA GLU A 79 -5.40 -6.70 8.70
C GLU A 79 -3.90 -6.35 8.73
N PRO A 80 -3.02 -7.26 9.18
CA PRO A 80 -1.59 -7.05 9.07
C PRO A 80 -1.11 -7.17 7.63
N LYS A 81 0.12 -6.73 7.38
CA LYS A 81 0.84 -7.03 6.14
C LYS A 81 2.02 -7.96 6.45
N GLY A 82 2.25 -8.93 5.57
CA GLY A 82 3.34 -9.89 5.70
C GLY A 82 4.57 -9.45 4.92
N SER A 83 5.72 -9.52 5.56
CA SER A 83 7.06 -9.34 4.97
C SER A 83 7.83 -10.65 5.06
N ASP A 84 9.02 -10.71 4.48
CA ASP A 84 9.94 -11.83 4.62
C ASP A 84 10.40 -12.05 6.06
N SER A 85 10.35 -10.99 6.87
CA SER A 85 10.80 -11.01 8.27
C SER A 85 9.69 -11.34 9.28
N GLY A 86 8.42 -11.34 8.86
CA GLY A 86 7.25 -11.52 9.73
C GLY A 86 6.09 -10.60 9.34
N PHE A 87 5.40 -10.04 10.32
CA PHE A 87 4.19 -9.24 10.11
C PHE A 87 4.33 -7.84 10.69
N VAL A 88 3.67 -6.88 10.06
CA VAL A 88 3.52 -5.52 10.59
C VAL A 88 2.05 -5.12 10.55
N GLY A 89 1.57 -4.48 11.61
CA GLY A 89 0.21 -3.97 11.65
C GLY A 89 -0.03 -2.96 12.77
N PRO A 90 -1.17 -2.25 12.71
CA PRO A 90 -1.57 -1.31 13.75
C PRO A 90 -2.09 -2.03 14.99
N VAL A 91 -1.81 -1.46 16.15
CA VAL A 91 -2.32 -1.85 17.46
C VAL A 91 -2.92 -0.61 18.10
N SER A 92 -4.23 -0.64 18.30
CA SER A 92 -4.97 0.43 18.99
C SER A 92 -5.34 -0.03 20.40
N PRO A 93 -4.97 0.70 21.46
CA PRO A 93 -5.34 0.33 22.83
C PRO A 93 -6.86 0.43 23.04
N GLU A 94 -7.39 -0.51 23.82
CA GLU A 94 -8.79 -0.48 24.24
C GLU A 94 -9.09 0.79 25.05
N GLY A 95 -10.15 1.51 24.68
CA GLY A 95 -10.56 2.75 25.36
C GLY A 95 -10.05 4.05 24.73
N GLY A 96 -9.34 3.96 23.60
CA GLY A 96 -8.78 5.11 22.91
C GLY A 96 -7.42 5.51 23.48
N GLY A 97 -6.47 5.80 22.60
CA GLY A 97 -5.10 6.12 22.95
C GLY A 97 -4.27 6.33 21.69
N GLU A 98 -2.96 6.35 21.86
CA GLU A 98 -2.02 6.50 20.76
C GLU A 98 -2.01 5.23 19.90
N LEU A 99 -1.99 5.42 18.58
CA LEU A 99 -1.91 4.31 17.64
C LEU A 99 -0.46 3.85 17.56
N HIS A 100 -0.23 2.55 17.73
CA HIS A 100 1.09 1.97 17.54
C HIS A 100 1.12 1.14 16.27
N PHE A 101 2.22 1.19 15.54
CA PHE A 101 2.58 0.13 14.60
C PHE A 101 3.55 -0.81 15.29
N VAL A 102 3.33 -2.11 15.10
CA VAL A 102 4.12 -3.17 15.72
C VAL A 102 4.64 -4.11 14.65
N GLY A 103 5.94 -4.37 14.68
CA GLY A 103 6.58 -5.42 13.89
C GLY A 103 6.79 -6.68 14.72
N MET A 104 6.36 -7.80 14.17
CA MET A 104 6.52 -9.13 14.74
C MET A 104 7.23 -10.05 13.78
N ASP A 105 7.94 -11.04 14.30
CA ASP A 105 8.49 -12.09 13.45
C ASP A 105 7.55 -13.25 13.17
N ALA A 106 8.01 -14.17 12.35
CA ALA A 106 7.27 -15.38 12.00
C ALA A 106 6.89 -16.23 13.23
N ASP A 107 7.68 -16.16 14.31
CA ASP A 107 7.45 -16.87 15.57
C ASP A 107 6.54 -16.09 16.54
N GLY A 108 6.08 -14.89 16.15
CA GLY A 108 5.19 -14.04 16.93
C GLY A 108 5.87 -13.20 18.00
N ARG A 109 7.20 -13.12 17.99
CA ARG A 109 7.92 -12.21 18.90
C ARG A 109 7.78 -10.80 18.41
N THR A 110 7.35 -9.91 19.30
CA THR A 110 7.40 -8.47 19.05
C THR A 110 8.87 -8.05 18.96
N ARG A 111 9.24 -7.30 17.92
CA ARG A 111 10.60 -6.80 17.71
C ARG A 111 10.73 -5.30 17.88
N TRP A 112 9.72 -4.55 17.46
CA TRP A 112 9.73 -3.10 17.55
C TRP A 112 8.31 -2.53 17.59
N SER A 113 8.19 -1.30 18.08
CA SER A 113 6.98 -0.50 17.95
C SER A 113 7.30 0.97 17.72
N THR A 114 6.42 1.65 17.00
CA THR A 114 6.49 3.10 16.80
C THR A 114 5.10 3.69 16.87
N GLU A 115 4.99 4.86 17.50
CA GLU A 115 3.73 5.59 17.67
C GLU A 115 3.41 6.42 16.43
N ARG A 116 2.14 6.50 16.01
CA ARG A 116 1.70 7.34 14.90
C ARG A 116 0.41 8.08 15.24
N ASN A 117 0.23 9.21 14.57
CA ASN A 117 -1.01 9.94 14.69
C ASN A 117 -2.20 9.13 14.14
N PRO A 118 -3.27 8.90 14.92
CA PRO A 118 -4.44 8.14 14.47
C PRO A 118 -5.27 8.85 13.38
N SER A 119 -4.91 10.06 12.97
CA SER A 119 -5.69 10.86 11.99
C SER A 119 -5.36 10.54 10.53
N CYS A 120 -4.22 9.90 10.23
CA CYS A 120 -3.75 9.59 8.88
C CYS A 120 -3.06 8.21 8.84
N THR A 121 -3.80 7.15 9.14
CA THR A 121 -3.27 5.81 9.51
C THR A 121 -3.00 4.88 8.33
N GLY A 122 -2.55 5.42 7.20
CA GLY A 122 -2.18 4.60 6.06
C GLY A 122 -0.83 3.92 6.31
N PHE A 123 -0.73 2.64 5.95
CA PHE A 123 0.55 1.98 5.81
C PHE A 123 0.51 1.00 4.65
N THR A 124 1.67 0.76 4.05
CA THR A 124 1.82 -0.26 3.02
C THR A 124 3.19 -0.93 3.10
N LEU A 125 3.33 -2.04 2.39
CA LEU A 125 4.61 -2.67 2.13
C LEU A 125 5.04 -2.35 0.71
N THR A 126 6.36 -2.26 0.54
CA THR A 126 7.02 -2.12 -0.75
C THR A 126 8.35 -2.84 -0.68
N ARG A 127 9.05 -2.91 -1.80
CA ARG A 127 10.39 -3.48 -1.88
C ARG A 127 11.30 -2.56 -2.66
N THR A 128 12.55 -2.44 -2.21
CA THR A 128 13.60 -1.78 -2.98
C THR A 128 13.89 -2.55 -4.26
N GLN A 129 14.59 -1.93 -5.21
CA GLN A 129 15.03 -2.62 -6.42
C GLN A 129 16.00 -3.79 -6.12
N GLU A 130 16.72 -3.71 -4.99
CA GLU A 130 17.63 -4.76 -4.52
C GLU A 130 16.89 -5.94 -3.87
N GLY A 131 15.60 -5.77 -3.56
CA GLY A 131 14.77 -6.82 -3.02
C GLY A 131 14.51 -6.72 -1.51
N ASP A 132 14.87 -5.60 -0.86
CA ASP A 132 14.65 -5.42 0.58
C ASP A 132 13.22 -4.95 0.87
N ASP A 133 12.54 -5.67 1.77
CA ASP A 133 11.22 -5.28 2.23
C ASP A 133 11.28 -3.98 3.05
N LEU A 134 10.31 -3.11 2.81
CA LEU A 134 10.12 -1.88 3.56
C LEU A 134 8.67 -1.76 3.99
N VAL A 135 8.45 -1.36 5.24
CA VAL A 135 7.16 -0.86 5.69
C VAL A 135 7.13 0.65 5.61
N VAL A 136 6.17 1.20 4.87
CA VAL A 136 5.97 2.64 4.75
C VAL A 136 4.83 3.05 5.66
N LEU A 137 5.15 3.90 6.64
CA LEU A 137 4.20 4.41 7.63
C LEU A 137 3.92 5.87 7.35
N LEU A 138 2.63 6.24 7.39
CA LEU A 138 2.22 7.64 7.37
C LEU A 138 2.19 8.24 8.77
N ASP A 139 2.50 9.53 8.84
CA ASP A 139 2.30 10.36 10.03
C ASP A 139 1.71 11.72 9.64
N SER A 140 1.14 12.43 10.61
CA SER A 140 0.55 13.76 10.38
C SER A 140 0.64 14.68 11.58
N ASP A 141 0.62 15.99 11.32
CA ASP A 141 0.63 17.02 12.37
C ASP A 141 -0.77 17.32 12.95
N ALA A 142 -1.74 16.44 12.70
CA ALA A 142 -3.07 16.56 13.27
C ALA A 142 -3.02 16.58 14.80
N ALA A 143 -3.91 17.33 15.44
CA ALA A 143 -4.12 17.23 16.87
C ALA A 143 -5.63 17.18 17.14
N PRO A 144 -6.27 16.01 16.97
CA PRO A 144 -7.72 15.86 17.12
C PRO A 144 -8.20 16.29 18.50
N GLN A 145 -7.42 16.03 19.54
CA GLN A 145 -7.75 16.42 20.92
C GLN A 145 -7.78 17.95 21.11
N ARG A 146 -7.14 18.70 20.19
CA ARG A 146 -7.16 20.17 20.12
C ARG A 146 -8.06 20.70 19.00
N GLY A 147 -8.78 19.83 18.29
CA GLY A 147 -9.62 20.19 17.14
C GLY A 147 -8.85 20.66 15.91
N LEU A 148 -7.55 20.31 15.80
CA LEU A 148 -6.72 20.68 14.67
C LEU A 148 -6.66 19.53 13.66
N LEU A 149 -7.05 19.81 12.42
CA LEU A 149 -6.88 18.91 11.28
C LEU A 149 -5.42 18.86 10.86
N ALA A 150 -5.00 17.75 10.24
CA ALA A 150 -3.68 17.64 9.61
C ALA A 150 -3.51 18.76 8.57
N THR A 151 -2.41 19.49 8.65
CA THR A 151 -1.96 20.39 7.59
C THR A 151 -0.82 19.80 6.77
N ARG A 152 -0.10 18.84 7.36
CA ARG A 152 0.99 18.09 6.71
C ARG A 152 0.84 16.61 7.01
N THR A 153 1.15 15.81 6.00
CA THR A 153 1.25 14.35 6.08
C THR A 153 2.61 13.96 5.54
N THR A 154 3.27 13.01 6.19
CA THR A 154 4.58 12.50 5.74
C THR A 154 4.57 10.98 5.66
N ALA A 155 5.35 10.44 4.73
CA ALA A 155 5.67 9.03 4.65
C ALA A 155 7.12 8.79 5.09
N ALA A 156 7.38 7.68 5.79
CA ALA A 156 8.72 7.19 6.09
C ALA A 156 8.76 5.67 5.98
N ALA A 157 9.88 5.13 5.48
CA ALA A 157 10.10 3.70 5.39
C ALA A 157 10.95 3.17 6.53
N PHE A 158 10.61 1.97 6.97
CA PHE A 158 11.30 1.24 8.01
C PHE A 158 11.61 -0.18 7.54
N ASP A 159 12.75 -0.70 7.99
CA ASP A 159 13.07 -2.11 7.89
C ASP A 159 12.07 -2.89 8.78
N PRO A 160 11.28 -3.84 8.23
CA PRO A 160 10.26 -4.55 8.99
C PRO A 160 10.85 -5.51 10.02
N ALA A 161 12.11 -5.94 9.87
CA ALA A 161 12.77 -6.83 10.81
C ALA A 161 13.26 -6.08 12.06
N THR A 162 13.80 -4.87 11.87
CA THR A 162 14.48 -4.12 12.94
C THR A 162 13.73 -2.88 13.41
N GLY A 163 12.82 -2.34 12.61
CA GLY A 163 12.15 -1.07 12.86
C GLY A 163 13.04 0.15 12.65
N ARG A 164 14.24 -0.04 12.07
CA ARG A 164 15.15 1.06 11.73
C ARG A 164 14.61 1.86 10.56
N LYS A 165 14.65 3.19 10.65
CA LYS A 165 14.28 4.07 9.55
C LYS A 165 15.26 3.91 8.39
N VAL A 166 14.74 3.70 7.20
CA VAL A 166 15.52 3.57 5.95
C VAL A 166 15.54 4.90 5.22
N TRP A 167 14.38 5.53 5.04
CA TRP A 167 14.26 6.87 4.46
C TRP A 167 13.07 7.62 5.05
N GLY A 168 13.01 8.92 4.73
CA GLY A 168 11.96 9.82 5.17
C GLY A 168 12.37 10.68 6.37
N PRO A 169 11.52 11.65 6.72
CA PRO A 169 10.16 11.85 6.24
C PRO A 169 10.14 12.51 4.85
N THR A 170 9.22 12.04 4.01
CA THR A 170 8.86 12.71 2.76
C THR A 170 7.46 13.28 2.89
N GLU A 171 7.28 14.56 2.62
CA GLU A 171 5.96 15.17 2.59
C GLU A 171 5.12 14.59 1.45
N VAL A 172 3.89 14.19 1.76
CA VAL A 172 2.93 13.63 0.81
C VAL A 172 1.61 14.38 0.91
N PRO A 173 0.82 14.48 -0.16
CA PRO A 173 -0.40 15.27 -0.19
C PRO A 173 -1.48 14.73 0.75
N GLY A 174 -1.48 13.41 1.05
CA GLY A 174 -2.48 12.79 1.91
C GLY A 174 -2.22 11.30 2.18
N THR A 175 -3.28 10.49 2.15
CA THR A 175 -3.21 9.06 2.48
C THR A 175 -2.66 8.24 1.32
N TRP A 176 -2.30 6.99 1.61
CA TRP A 176 -2.01 5.97 0.60
C TRP A 176 -3.27 5.63 -0.20
N VAL A 177 -3.17 5.65 -1.54
CA VAL A 177 -4.28 5.37 -2.47
C VAL A 177 -3.96 4.30 -3.51
N GLY A 178 -2.69 3.93 -3.65
CA GLY A 178 -2.23 2.79 -4.47
C GLY A 178 -2.56 2.88 -5.98
N PRO A 179 -2.13 1.86 -6.76
CA PRO A 179 -1.26 0.75 -6.36
C PRO A 179 0.20 1.19 -6.08
N GLY A 180 0.87 0.52 -5.15
CA GLY A 180 2.25 0.86 -4.73
C GLY A 180 2.34 2.13 -3.89
N LEU A 181 3.47 2.84 -3.95
CA LEU A 181 3.76 4.06 -3.19
C LEU A 181 3.14 5.32 -3.81
N VAL A 182 1.81 5.30 -3.98
CA VAL A 182 1.03 6.44 -4.51
C VAL A 182 0.19 7.04 -3.39
N PHE A 183 0.32 8.35 -3.20
CA PHE A 183 -0.33 9.10 -2.11
C PHE A 183 -1.12 10.28 -2.66
N ALA A 184 -2.33 10.50 -2.16
CA ALA A 184 -3.19 11.58 -2.62
C ALA A 184 -4.05 12.13 -1.47
N ARG A 185 -4.54 13.37 -1.63
CA ARG A 185 -5.58 13.92 -0.76
C ARG A 185 -6.88 13.16 -0.98
N MET A 186 -7.58 12.77 0.09
CA MET A 186 -8.97 12.32 -0.07
C MET A 186 -9.87 13.55 -0.25
N ALA A 187 -10.60 13.62 -1.37
CA ALA A 187 -11.55 14.69 -1.60
C ALA A 187 -12.84 14.42 -0.82
N HIS A 188 -12.98 15.06 0.34
CA HIS A 188 -14.20 15.16 1.16
C HIS A 188 -15.04 13.88 1.36
N THR A 189 -15.02 13.39 2.61
CA THR A 189 -15.86 12.32 3.18
C THR A 189 -15.60 10.90 2.64
N VAL A 190 -15.74 9.90 3.52
CA VAL A 190 -15.58 8.46 3.24
C VAL A 190 -16.52 7.95 2.13
N MET A 191 -17.46 8.77 1.66
CA MET A 191 -18.47 8.42 0.67
C MET A 191 -18.09 8.78 -0.77
N ASN A 192 -16.98 9.50 -1.00
CA ASN A 192 -16.49 9.82 -2.35
C ASN A 192 -15.10 9.17 -2.57
N ALA A 193 -14.97 8.39 -3.65
CA ALA A 193 -13.72 7.75 -4.05
C ALA A 193 -12.81 8.69 -4.86
N GLU A 194 -13.28 9.91 -5.16
CA GLU A 194 -12.45 10.93 -5.80
C GLU A 194 -11.30 11.33 -4.88
N THR A 195 -10.10 11.27 -5.43
CA THR A 195 -8.87 11.72 -4.79
C THR A 195 -8.44 13.02 -5.46
N GLY A 196 -7.76 13.88 -4.71
CA GLY A 196 -7.05 15.03 -5.27
C GLY A 196 -5.79 14.58 -6.01
N PRO A 197 -4.97 15.53 -6.48
CA PRO A 197 -3.69 15.23 -7.12
C PRO A 197 -2.84 14.27 -6.29
N ALA A 198 -2.26 13.30 -6.98
CA ALA A 198 -1.40 12.27 -6.40
C ALA A 198 0.09 12.55 -6.59
N VAL A 199 0.91 11.97 -5.71
CA VAL A 199 2.36 11.84 -5.89
C VAL A 199 2.75 10.38 -5.82
N ALA A 200 3.77 10.00 -6.60
CA ALA A 200 4.43 8.69 -6.48
C ALA A 200 5.80 8.87 -5.82
N LEU A 201 6.16 7.96 -4.92
CA LEU A 201 7.48 7.93 -4.28
C LEU A 201 8.36 6.80 -4.85
N SER A 202 9.67 7.04 -4.89
CA SER A 202 10.68 5.99 -5.08
C SER A 202 10.70 5.06 -3.86
N ALA A 203 10.63 3.75 -4.07
CA ALA A 203 10.72 2.77 -2.99
C ALA A 203 12.10 2.79 -2.29
N ASP A 204 13.16 3.06 -3.04
CA ASP A 204 14.54 3.04 -2.55
C ASP A 204 14.91 4.28 -1.72
N THR A 205 14.38 5.45 -2.10
CA THR A 205 14.83 6.73 -1.53
C THR A 205 13.75 7.53 -0.82
N GLY A 206 12.48 7.19 -1.05
CA GLY A 206 11.34 8.00 -0.61
C GLY A 206 11.18 9.33 -1.35
N ALA A 207 11.99 9.62 -2.37
CA ALA A 207 11.87 10.86 -3.13
C ALA A 207 10.60 10.87 -3.98
N VAL A 208 10.00 12.05 -4.20
CA VAL A 208 8.89 12.25 -5.14
C VAL A 208 9.43 12.08 -6.57
N VAL A 209 8.84 11.16 -7.33
CA VAL A 209 9.28 10.83 -8.70
C VAL A 209 8.27 11.24 -9.78
N ALA A 210 7.02 11.45 -9.38
CA ALA A 210 5.96 12.01 -10.20
C ALA A 210 4.97 12.77 -9.31
N ASP A 211 4.48 13.89 -9.83
CA ASP A 211 3.54 14.77 -9.16
C ASP A 211 2.47 15.22 -10.17
N GLU A 212 1.21 14.93 -9.86
CA GLU A 212 0.10 15.30 -10.73
C GLU A 212 -0.16 16.82 -10.77
N GLU A 213 0.28 17.58 -9.77
CA GLU A 213 0.26 19.06 -9.82
C GLU A 213 1.28 19.61 -10.83
N GLU A 214 2.32 18.85 -11.16
CA GLU A 214 3.33 19.17 -12.17
C GLU A 214 2.97 18.67 -13.58
N GLY A 215 1.80 18.04 -13.74
CA GLY A 215 1.25 17.62 -15.03
C GLY A 215 1.39 16.14 -15.36
N ASP A 216 1.86 15.32 -14.41
CA ASP A 216 1.80 13.86 -14.53
C ASP A 216 0.37 13.34 -14.26
N ALA A 217 0.09 12.11 -14.68
CA ALA A 217 -1.02 11.32 -14.14
C ALA A 217 -0.47 9.97 -13.67
N VAL A 218 -0.48 9.74 -12.36
CA VAL A 218 0.15 8.58 -11.71
C VAL A 218 -0.82 7.40 -11.75
N LEU A 219 -0.40 6.26 -12.30
CA LEU A 219 -1.30 5.14 -12.57
C LEU A 219 -0.99 3.90 -11.72
N HIS A 220 0.28 3.53 -11.62
CA HIS A 220 0.71 2.29 -10.95
C HIS A 220 2.19 2.36 -10.58
N GLU A 221 2.53 2.28 -9.29
CA GLU A 221 3.91 2.04 -8.83
C GLU A 221 4.08 0.59 -8.37
N TYR A 222 5.20 -0.03 -8.74
CA TYR A 222 5.58 -1.34 -8.25
C TYR A 222 7.10 -1.49 -8.18
N GLN A 223 7.64 -1.52 -6.95
CA GLN A 223 9.03 -1.90 -6.65
C GLN A 223 10.07 -1.21 -7.55
N GLY A 224 9.98 0.11 -7.61
CA GLY A 224 10.96 0.87 -8.37
C GLY A 224 10.58 1.10 -9.83
N ALA A 225 9.42 0.62 -10.29
CA ALA A 225 8.92 0.90 -11.63
C ALA A 225 7.54 1.58 -11.56
N LEU A 226 7.37 2.65 -12.32
CA LEU A 226 6.21 3.53 -12.26
C LEU A 226 5.59 3.71 -13.66
N VAL A 227 4.30 3.45 -13.78
CA VAL A 227 3.51 3.78 -14.97
C VAL A 227 2.76 5.09 -14.74
N LEU A 228 2.91 6.01 -15.69
CA LEU A 228 2.24 7.31 -15.68
C LEU A 228 1.91 7.81 -17.09
N HIS A 229 1.01 8.80 -17.17
CA HIS A 229 0.94 9.68 -18.33
C HIS A 229 1.81 10.91 -18.11
N ARG A 230 2.70 11.21 -19.06
CA ARG A 230 3.52 12.43 -19.10
C ARG A 230 3.58 12.95 -20.53
N ASP A 231 3.32 14.24 -20.70
CA ASP A 231 3.24 14.90 -22.02
C ASP A 231 2.23 14.22 -22.97
N GLY A 232 1.11 13.73 -22.43
CA GLY A 232 0.07 13.02 -23.19
C GLY A 232 0.46 11.60 -23.63
N ALA A 233 1.62 11.08 -23.23
CA ALA A 233 2.07 9.74 -23.55
C ALA A 233 2.08 8.83 -22.32
N LEU A 234 1.63 7.58 -22.49
CA LEU A 234 1.77 6.53 -21.49
C LEU A 234 3.20 5.98 -21.48
N ARG A 235 3.83 5.87 -20.32
CA ARG A 235 5.22 5.43 -20.16
C ARG A 235 5.39 4.66 -18.87
N ALA A 236 6.37 3.77 -18.83
CA ALA A 236 6.97 3.30 -17.58
C ALA A 236 8.35 3.89 -17.38
N VAL A 237 8.66 4.23 -16.15
CA VAL A 237 9.96 4.76 -15.73
C VAL A 237 10.49 4.01 -14.52
N ASP A 238 11.80 3.92 -14.44
CA ASP A 238 12.53 3.49 -13.26
C ASP A 238 12.52 4.64 -12.23
N THR A 239 12.04 4.40 -11.01
CA THR A 239 11.84 5.46 -10.01
C THR A 239 13.13 5.87 -9.32
N LEU A 240 14.21 5.10 -9.43
CA LEU A 240 15.51 5.44 -8.85
C LEU A 240 16.32 6.33 -9.80
N SER A 241 16.42 5.92 -11.07
CA SER A 241 17.24 6.57 -12.10
C SER A 241 16.47 7.59 -12.93
N GLY A 242 15.13 7.47 -12.99
CA GLY A 242 14.28 8.24 -13.91
C GLY A 242 14.34 7.78 -15.36
N GLU A 243 15.05 6.67 -15.65
CA GLU A 243 15.15 6.13 -17.01
C GLU A 243 13.79 5.61 -17.50
N GLU A 244 13.49 5.86 -18.77
CA GLU A 244 12.29 5.31 -19.42
C GLU A 244 12.51 3.81 -19.67
N LEU A 245 11.65 2.98 -19.06
CA LEU A 245 11.68 1.52 -19.21
C LEU A 245 11.03 1.09 -20.53
N TRP A 246 9.86 1.66 -20.81
CA TRP A 246 9.14 1.48 -22.07
C TRP A 246 8.11 2.58 -22.28
N ARG A 247 7.64 2.70 -23.53
CA ARG A 247 6.63 3.67 -23.95
C ARG A 247 5.43 2.98 -24.57
N GLY A 248 4.23 3.50 -24.29
CA GLY A 248 2.98 2.95 -24.82
C GLY A 248 2.93 2.91 -26.36
N SER A 249 3.59 3.84 -27.05
CA SER A 249 3.68 3.86 -28.51
C SER A 249 4.47 2.70 -29.11
N ASP A 250 5.32 2.05 -28.30
CA ASP A 250 6.19 0.97 -28.74
C ASP A 250 5.53 -0.40 -28.50
N LEU A 251 4.39 -0.42 -27.79
CA LEU A 251 3.60 -1.62 -27.58
C LEU A 251 2.85 -2.02 -28.85
N ALA A 252 2.93 -3.30 -29.20
CA ALA A 252 2.25 -3.83 -30.37
C ALA A 252 0.72 -3.82 -30.19
N VAL A 253 0.02 -3.21 -31.14
CA VAL A 253 -1.44 -3.26 -31.22
C VAL A 253 -1.89 -4.73 -31.34
N PRO A 254 -2.87 -5.19 -30.55
CA PRO A 254 -3.42 -6.55 -30.65
C PRO A 254 -4.02 -6.86 -32.02
N ASP A 255 -3.69 -8.02 -32.60
CA ASP A 255 -4.27 -8.46 -33.88
C ASP A 255 -5.78 -8.75 -33.77
N SER A 256 -6.25 -9.08 -32.57
CA SER A 256 -7.67 -9.29 -32.27
C SER A 256 -8.46 -7.98 -32.14
N LEU A 257 -7.78 -6.83 -32.08
CA LEU A 257 -8.43 -5.53 -32.10
C LEU A 257 -9.02 -5.31 -33.50
N GLY A 258 -10.30 -5.63 -33.64
CA GLY A 258 -11.08 -5.37 -34.84
C GLY A 258 -11.23 -3.87 -35.13
N GLY A 259 -12.08 -3.55 -36.10
CA GLY A 259 -12.31 -2.18 -36.59
C GLY A 259 -11.69 -1.94 -37.97
N GLU A 260 -12.04 -0.80 -38.56
CA GLU A 260 -11.52 -0.41 -39.87
C GLU A 260 -10.11 0.17 -39.72
N ALA A 261 -9.21 -0.08 -40.69
CA ALA A 261 -7.81 0.35 -40.59
C ALA A 261 -7.62 1.87 -40.50
N GLU A 262 -8.62 2.65 -40.89
CA GLU A 262 -8.63 4.12 -40.82
C GLU A 262 -9.05 4.66 -39.45
N GLU A 263 -9.62 3.82 -38.57
CA GLU A 263 -10.02 4.22 -37.23
C GLU A 263 -8.80 4.37 -36.31
N GLU A 264 -8.80 5.44 -35.52
CA GLU A 264 -7.75 5.72 -34.55
C GLU A 264 -7.72 4.64 -33.46
N VAL A 265 -6.50 4.18 -33.14
CA VAL A 265 -6.26 3.27 -32.01
C VAL A 265 -5.91 4.12 -30.80
N SER A 266 -6.62 3.94 -29.70
CA SER A 266 -6.21 4.50 -28.41
C SER A 266 -5.80 3.40 -27.43
N LEU A 267 -4.80 3.74 -26.64
CA LEU A 267 -4.24 2.93 -25.57
C LEU A 267 -4.46 3.65 -24.24
N ALA A 268 -5.05 2.98 -23.27
CA ALA A 268 -5.27 3.50 -21.93
C ALA A 268 -4.88 2.48 -20.86
N TYR A 269 -4.57 2.98 -19.67
CA TYR A 269 -4.42 2.12 -18.50
C TYR A 269 -5.77 1.45 -18.15
N GLY A 270 -5.72 0.17 -17.84
CA GLY A 270 -6.87 -0.68 -17.60
C GLY A 270 -7.22 -0.87 -16.13
N PRO A 271 -7.84 -2.01 -15.78
CA PRO A 271 -8.09 -2.40 -14.39
C PRO A 271 -6.84 -2.37 -13.50
N ARG A 272 -6.96 -1.72 -12.33
CA ARG A 272 -5.98 -1.77 -11.25
C ARG A 272 -6.00 -3.14 -10.55
N PRO A 273 -4.87 -3.64 -10.02
CA PRO A 273 -4.83 -4.80 -9.12
C PRO A 273 -5.79 -4.64 -7.94
N ALA A 274 -6.57 -5.67 -7.62
CA ALA A 274 -7.50 -5.64 -6.49
C ALA A 274 -6.80 -5.63 -5.11
N THR A 275 -5.50 -5.94 -5.09
CA THR A 275 -4.64 -5.97 -3.90
C THR A 275 -3.78 -4.71 -3.76
N ASP A 276 -3.96 -3.71 -4.63
CA ASP A 276 -3.16 -2.47 -4.70
C ASP A 276 -1.64 -2.68 -4.81
N SER A 277 -1.24 -3.87 -5.28
CA SER A 277 0.14 -4.25 -5.56
C SER A 277 0.16 -5.32 -6.66
N GLY A 278 1.14 -5.24 -7.56
CA GLY A 278 1.43 -6.32 -8.48
C GLY A 278 2.34 -5.91 -9.65
N PRO A 279 3.19 -6.80 -10.16
CA PRO A 279 4.11 -6.53 -11.25
C PRO A 279 3.45 -6.39 -12.63
N LEU A 280 2.12 -6.53 -12.73
CA LEU A 280 1.41 -6.56 -14.00
C LEU A 280 0.55 -5.33 -14.20
N VAL A 281 0.54 -4.83 -15.43
CA VAL A 281 -0.35 -3.77 -15.89
C VAL A 281 -1.33 -4.31 -16.92
N VAL A 282 -2.61 -4.03 -16.71
CA VAL A 282 -3.64 -4.27 -17.72
C VAL A 282 -3.77 -3.01 -18.55
N MET A 283 -3.71 -3.15 -19.87
CA MET A 283 -3.92 -2.08 -20.84
C MET A 283 -5.24 -2.29 -21.57
N THR A 284 -5.92 -1.20 -21.89
CA THR A 284 -7.16 -1.20 -22.68
C THR A 284 -6.86 -0.62 -24.05
N TRP A 285 -7.10 -1.41 -25.09
CA TRP A 285 -6.99 -0.99 -26.48
C TRP A 285 -8.38 -0.79 -27.05
N THR A 286 -8.58 0.33 -27.73
CA THR A 286 -9.84 0.62 -28.42
C THR A 286 -9.60 1.08 -29.86
N ARG A 287 -10.45 0.59 -30.77
CA ARG A 287 -10.55 1.03 -32.17
C ARG A 287 -12.02 1.01 -32.56
N GLY A 288 -12.58 2.18 -32.85
CA GLY A 288 -14.03 2.33 -33.05
C GLY A 288 -14.80 1.84 -31.82
N THR A 289 -15.65 0.83 -31.99
CA THR A 289 -16.40 0.17 -30.90
C THR A 289 -15.71 -1.10 -30.37
N SER A 290 -14.59 -1.51 -30.97
CA SER A 290 -13.85 -2.70 -30.56
C SER A 290 -13.00 -2.38 -29.34
N THR A 291 -12.99 -3.29 -28.37
CA THR A 291 -12.16 -3.19 -27.17
C THR A 291 -11.55 -4.55 -26.87
N VAL A 292 -10.26 -4.54 -26.55
CA VAL A 292 -9.54 -5.71 -26.02
C VAL A 292 -8.62 -5.25 -24.89
N PHE A 293 -8.28 -6.18 -24.00
CA PHE A 293 -7.33 -5.91 -22.92
C PHE A 293 -6.05 -6.71 -23.15
N THR A 294 -4.90 -6.11 -22.86
CA THR A 294 -3.63 -6.84 -22.80
C THR A 294 -3.03 -6.75 -21.41
N VAL A 295 -2.29 -7.78 -21.02
CA VAL A 295 -1.54 -7.80 -19.76
C VAL A 295 -0.07 -7.73 -20.10
N HIS A 296 0.64 -6.79 -19.46
CA HIS A 296 2.07 -6.59 -19.65
C HIS A 296 2.79 -6.68 -18.31
N ASP A 297 4.02 -7.16 -18.37
CA ASP A 297 4.97 -6.97 -17.27
C ASP A 297 5.29 -5.47 -17.17
N LEU A 298 5.15 -4.92 -15.97
CA LEU A 298 5.30 -3.48 -15.70
C LEU A 298 6.74 -3.02 -15.98
N ARG A 299 7.76 -3.87 -15.83
CA ARG A 299 9.17 -3.48 -15.91
C ARG A 299 9.69 -3.43 -17.34
N ASP A 300 9.28 -4.35 -18.21
CA ASP A 300 9.82 -4.46 -19.57
C ASP A 300 8.77 -4.20 -20.67
N GLY A 301 7.49 -4.05 -20.31
CA GLY A 301 6.40 -3.82 -21.25
C GLY A 301 6.03 -5.05 -22.09
N ARG A 302 6.61 -6.22 -21.81
CA ARG A 302 6.36 -7.45 -22.54
C ARG A 302 4.92 -7.90 -22.33
N ARG A 303 4.20 -8.09 -23.44
CA ARG A 303 2.83 -8.63 -23.42
C ARG A 303 2.85 -10.11 -23.02
N LEU A 304 2.08 -10.44 -21.99
CA LEU A 304 1.92 -11.79 -21.45
C LEU A 304 0.62 -12.46 -21.89
N ALA A 305 -0.46 -11.69 -21.97
CA ALA A 305 -1.79 -12.20 -22.28
C ALA A 305 -2.68 -11.15 -22.94
N GLU A 306 -3.79 -11.66 -23.48
CA GLU A 306 -4.82 -10.86 -24.14
C GLU A 306 -6.20 -11.40 -23.77
N PHE A 307 -7.09 -10.48 -23.36
CA PHE A 307 -8.43 -10.77 -22.90
C PHE A 307 -9.46 -10.02 -23.76
N SER A 308 -10.60 -10.66 -23.98
CA SER A 308 -11.72 -10.07 -24.69
C SER A 308 -12.44 -9.02 -23.82
N SER A 309 -13.23 -8.16 -24.46
CA SER A 309 -14.11 -7.21 -23.75
C SER A 309 -15.36 -7.84 -23.15
N GLN A 310 -15.58 -9.15 -23.31
CA GLN A 310 -16.77 -9.84 -22.77
C GLN A 310 -16.79 -9.84 -21.24
N ALA A 311 -15.62 -9.80 -20.60
CA ALA A 311 -15.49 -9.55 -19.18
C ALA A 311 -14.25 -8.69 -18.92
N ARG A 312 -14.37 -7.73 -18.01
CA ARG A 312 -13.24 -6.92 -17.55
C ARG A 312 -12.25 -7.82 -16.79
N PRO A 313 -10.95 -7.85 -17.15
CA PRO A 313 -9.97 -8.64 -16.43
C PRO A 313 -9.83 -8.20 -14.98
N VAL A 314 -9.53 -9.16 -14.10
CA VAL A 314 -9.33 -8.93 -12.67
C VAL A 314 -7.90 -9.31 -12.32
N PRO A 315 -6.98 -8.33 -12.25
CA PRO A 315 -5.63 -8.55 -11.77
C PRO A 315 -5.59 -8.63 -10.24
N VAL A 316 -4.81 -9.58 -9.71
CA VAL A 316 -4.36 -9.64 -8.33
C VAL A 316 -2.85 -9.84 -8.34
N GLY A 317 -2.15 -9.22 -7.40
CA GLY A 317 -0.71 -9.39 -7.25
C GLY A 317 -0.27 -9.24 -5.81
N ASP A 318 1.02 -9.50 -5.58
CA ASP A 318 1.66 -9.23 -4.30
C ASP A 318 3.00 -8.50 -4.49
N ASP A 319 3.59 -8.16 -3.37
CA ASP A 319 4.93 -7.62 -3.29
C ASP A 319 6.01 -8.67 -3.54
N HIS A 320 5.76 -9.94 -3.87
CA HIS A 320 6.80 -10.93 -4.21
C HIS A 320 6.95 -11.20 -5.71
N GLY A 321 6.39 -10.32 -6.54
CA GLY A 321 6.41 -10.47 -7.99
C GLY A 321 5.45 -11.53 -8.49
N ARG A 322 4.54 -12.04 -7.66
CA ARG A 322 3.51 -12.97 -8.10
C ARG A 322 2.27 -12.18 -8.49
N ALA A 323 1.68 -12.54 -9.62
CA ALA A 323 0.42 -11.96 -10.05
C ALA A 323 -0.38 -12.91 -10.91
N VAL A 324 -1.69 -12.73 -10.88
CA VAL A 324 -2.64 -13.48 -11.67
C VAL A 324 -3.67 -12.52 -12.23
N VAL A 325 -4.02 -12.69 -13.51
CA VAL A 325 -5.12 -11.99 -14.15
C VAL A 325 -6.16 -13.01 -14.60
N ALA A 326 -7.38 -12.87 -14.07
CA ALA A 326 -8.53 -13.65 -14.51
C ALA A 326 -9.36 -12.88 -15.53
N GLY A 327 -9.88 -13.55 -16.55
CA GLY A 327 -10.76 -12.94 -17.55
C GLY A 327 -11.15 -13.91 -18.66
N ILE A 328 -11.80 -13.39 -19.72
CA ILE A 328 -12.10 -14.18 -20.91
C ILE A 328 -10.97 -14.05 -21.93
N SER A 329 -10.31 -15.15 -22.29
CA SER A 329 -9.24 -15.17 -23.28
C SER A 329 -9.74 -14.64 -24.63
N ALA A 330 -9.03 -13.69 -25.23
CA ALA A 330 -9.36 -13.17 -26.56
C ALA A 330 -9.23 -14.24 -27.66
N GLN A 331 -8.31 -15.20 -27.48
CA GLN A 331 -8.03 -16.27 -28.46
C GLN A 331 -9.06 -17.40 -28.40
N SER A 332 -9.42 -17.85 -27.19
CA SER A 332 -10.29 -19.02 -27.02
C SER A 332 -11.75 -18.67 -26.71
N GLY A 333 -12.04 -17.44 -26.29
CA GLY A 333 -13.37 -17.03 -25.82
C GLY A 333 -13.80 -17.73 -24.52
N ARG A 334 -12.87 -18.34 -23.78
CA ARG A 334 -13.13 -19.08 -22.54
C ARG A 334 -12.55 -18.35 -21.32
N PRO A 335 -13.14 -18.54 -20.13
CA PRO A 335 -12.55 -18.03 -18.89
C PRO A 335 -11.20 -18.72 -18.63
N VAL A 336 -10.19 -17.91 -18.34
CA VAL A 336 -8.83 -18.35 -18.02
C VAL A 336 -8.25 -17.50 -16.89
N MET A 337 -7.28 -18.08 -16.20
CA MET A 337 -6.34 -17.34 -15.35
C MET A 337 -4.96 -17.42 -15.98
N VAL A 338 -4.30 -16.28 -16.10
CA VAL A 338 -2.89 -16.19 -16.50
C VAL A 338 -2.10 -15.70 -15.32
N GLY A 339 -1.09 -16.46 -14.90
CA GLY A 339 -0.24 -16.10 -13.77
C GLY A 339 1.23 -16.01 -14.13
N VAL A 340 1.94 -15.20 -13.35
CA VAL A 340 3.40 -15.10 -13.35
C VAL A 340 3.94 -15.56 -12.01
N GLY A 341 4.90 -16.49 -12.07
CA GLY A 341 5.61 -16.98 -10.90
C GLY A 341 6.84 -16.13 -10.60
N GLY A 342 6.75 -15.25 -9.60
CA GLY A 342 7.89 -14.56 -9.00
C GLY A 342 8.54 -13.45 -9.85
N VAL A 343 9.63 -12.90 -9.30
CA VAL A 343 10.24 -11.62 -9.68
C VAL A 343 10.75 -11.55 -11.13
N SER A 344 11.07 -12.67 -11.77
CA SER A 344 11.61 -12.70 -13.13
C SER A 344 10.55 -12.69 -14.23
N GLY A 345 9.27 -12.93 -13.91
CA GLY A 345 8.17 -12.96 -14.89
C GLY A 345 8.35 -13.96 -16.03
N ALA A 346 9.35 -14.84 -15.96
CA ALA A 346 9.75 -15.74 -17.05
C ALA A 346 8.83 -16.94 -17.16
N GLU A 347 8.26 -17.38 -16.04
CA GLU A 347 7.30 -18.48 -15.98
C GLU A 347 5.89 -17.92 -16.01
N VAL A 348 5.28 -17.98 -17.20
CA VAL A 348 3.87 -17.66 -17.43
C VAL A 348 3.11 -18.98 -17.56
N TRP A 349 2.06 -19.15 -16.76
CA TRP A 349 1.13 -20.25 -16.90
C TRP A 349 -0.25 -19.75 -17.28
N THR A 350 -1.05 -20.62 -17.88
CA THR A 350 -2.45 -20.35 -18.21
C THR A 350 -3.27 -21.58 -17.90
N VAL A 351 -4.31 -21.41 -17.09
CA VAL A 351 -5.24 -22.47 -16.73
C VAL A 351 -6.67 -22.04 -17.04
N GLY A 352 -7.54 -23.02 -17.31
CA GLY A 352 -8.97 -22.76 -17.41
C GLY A 352 -9.54 -22.35 -16.06
N ALA A 353 -10.48 -21.41 -16.07
CA ALA A 353 -11.21 -20.97 -14.89
C ALA A 353 -12.71 -21.23 -15.06
N ASP A 354 -13.44 -21.30 -13.95
CA ASP A 354 -14.89 -21.20 -13.99
C ASP A 354 -15.30 -19.75 -14.30
N PRO A 355 -16.39 -19.50 -15.06
CA PRO A 355 -16.82 -18.14 -15.42
C PRO A 355 -17.06 -17.21 -14.22
N ASP A 356 -17.48 -17.79 -13.09
CA ASP A 356 -17.79 -17.07 -11.86
C ASP A 356 -16.65 -17.11 -10.82
N GLU A 357 -15.51 -17.74 -11.16
CA GLU A 357 -14.36 -17.81 -10.26
C GLU A 357 -13.62 -16.46 -10.23
N ARG A 358 -13.51 -15.85 -9.06
CA ARG A 358 -12.92 -14.52 -8.87
C ARG A 358 -11.63 -14.63 -8.07
N PRO A 359 -10.48 -14.14 -8.58
CA PRO A 359 -9.28 -14.06 -7.78
C PRO A 359 -9.48 -13.03 -6.66
N LEU A 360 -9.05 -13.38 -5.45
CA LEU A 360 -9.19 -12.55 -4.26
C LEU A 360 -7.85 -11.92 -3.88
N ARG A 361 -6.84 -12.76 -3.60
CA ARG A 361 -5.49 -12.33 -3.19
C ARG A 361 -4.47 -13.45 -3.33
N ILE A 362 -3.20 -13.11 -3.23
CA ILE A 362 -2.09 -14.05 -3.13
C ILE A 362 -1.53 -13.97 -1.72
N VAL A 363 -1.41 -15.12 -1.04
CA VAL A 363 -0.83 -15.22 0.30
C VAL A 363 0.12 -16.41 0.36
N SER A 364 1.35 -16.18 0.82
CA SER A 364 2.38 -17.22 0.98
C SER A 364 2.60 -18.09 -0.26
N GLY A 365 2.47 -17.52 -1.46
CA GLY A 365 2.64 -18.25 -2.73
C GLY A 365 1.41 -19.00 -3.23
N TYR A 366 0.26 -18.81 -2.59
CA TYR A 366 -1.01 -19.40 -3.03
C TYR A 366 -1.98 -18.33 -3.49
N LEU A 367 -2.62 -18.57 -4.64
CA LEU A 367 -3.73 -17.77 -5.12
C LEU A 367 -5.01 -18.28 -4.46
N TYR A 368 -5.70 -17.37 -3.79
CA TYR A 368 -7.02 -17.61 -3.23
C TYR A 368 -8.09 -17.03 -4.15
N THR A 369 -9.11 -17.82 -4.47
CA THR A 369 -10.21 -17.44 -5.35
C THR A 369 -11.56 -17.79 -4.70
N ALA A 370 -12.62 -17.07 -5.07
CA ALA A 370 -14.00 -17.41 -4.67
C ALA A 370 -14.77 -17.98 -5.86
N LEU A 371 -15.57 -19.02 -5.60
CA LEU A 371 -16.57 -19.54 -6.53
C LEU A 371 -17.86 -19.87 -5.77
N GLY A 372 -18.87 -19.02 -5.92
CA GLY A 372 -20.11 -19.15 -5.16
C GLY A 372 -19.85 -18.93 -3.67
N GLU A 373 -20.17 -19.94 -2.85
CA GLU A 373 -19.93 -19.94 -1.39
C GLU A 373 -18.62 -20.63 -1.00
N GLU A 374 -17.87 -21.17 -1.97
CA GLU A 374 -16.61 -21.86 -1.72
C GLU A 374 -15.41 -20.98 -2.05
N ASN A 375 -14.38 -21.08 -1.22
CA ASN A 375 -13.04 -20.60 -1.54
C ASN A 375 -12.23 -21.73 -2.16
N ARG A 376 -11.35 -21.38 -3.09
CA ARG A 376 -10.39 -22.29 -3.72
C ARG A 376 -8.98 -21.76 -3.51
N VAL A 377 -8.04 -22.69 -3.45
CA VAL A 377 -6.62 -22.39 -3.33
C VAL A 377 -5.87 -23.03 -4.48
N ARG A 378 -5.06 -22.21 -5.16
CA ARG A 378 -4.23 -22.61 -6.29
C ARG A 378 -2.77 -22.27 -6.03
N SER A 379 -1.87 -23.08 -6.58
CA SER A 379 -0.44 -22.76 -6.62
C SER A 379 -0.21 -21.57 -7.56
N THR A 380 0.58 -20.58 -7.11
CA THR A 380 1.01 -19.48 -8.00
C THR A 380 2.15 -19.87 -8.93
N ALA A 381 2.78 -21.04 -8.73
CA ALA A 381 3.87 -21.51 -9.57
C ALA A 381 3.35 -22.06 -10.91
N ASP A 382 2.19 -22.72 -10.92
CA ASP A 382 1.67 -23.44 -12.10
C ASP A 382 0.14 -23.33 -12.28
N GLY A 383 -0.57 -22.67 -11.37
CA GLY A 383 -2.03 -22.52 -11.41
C GLY A 383 -2.80 -23.77 -10.98
N ALA A 384 -2.12 -24.82 -10.49
CA ALA A 384 -2.75 -26.06 -10.08
C ALA A 384 -3.73 -25.83 -8.92
N LEU A 385 -4.93 -26.42 -9.01
CA LEU A 385 -5.92 -26.41 -7.93
C LEU A 385 -5.47 -27.36 -6.82
N LEU A 386 -5.24 -26.82 -5.63
CA LEU A 386 -4.77 -27.57 -4.46
C LEU A 386 -5.92 -27.98 -3.54
N GLY A 387 -7.00 -27.20 -3.52
CA GLY A 387 -8.19 -27.52 -2.72
C GLY A 387 -9.31 -26.50 -2.87
N SER A 388 -10.47 -26.86 -2.31
CA SER A 388 -11.65 -26.00 -2.19
C SER A 388 -12.39 -26.26 -0.87
N GLY A 389 -13.14 -25.29 -0.37
CA GLY A 389 -13.95 -25.43 0.84
C GLY A 389 -14.54 -24.11 1.34
N GLY A 390 -15.34 -24.17 2.39
CA GLY A 390 -15.97 -23.00 3.04
C GLY A 390 -15.10 -22.35 4.12
N TRP A 391 -13.78 -22.42 3.97
CA TRP A 391 -12.80 -21.91 4.93
C TRP A 391 -12.49 -20.42 4.71
N GLU A 392 -11.91 -19.77 5.71
CA GLU A 392 -11.52 -18.35 5.63
C GLU A 392 -10.24 -18.15 4.82
N VAL A 393 -10.21 -17.11 4.00
CA VAL A 393 -9.02 -16.77 3.19
C VAL A 393 -7.98 -16.11 4.10
N PRO A 394 -6.73 -16.60 4.13
CA PRO A 394 -5.65 -15.93 4.85
C PRO A 394 -5.52 -14.47 4.41
N VAL A 395 -5.31 -13.56 5.35
CA VAL A 395 -5.29 -12.12 5.08
C VAL A 395 -3.90 -11.61 4.70
N ALA A 396 -2.85 -12.25 5.21
CA ALA A 396 -1.46 -11.90 4.98
C ALA A 396 -0.55 -13.13 5.14
N GLY A 397 0.65 -13.09 4.58
CA GLY A 397 1.62 -14.16 4.74
C GLY A 397 3.03 -13.75 4.39
N THR A 398 3.98 -14.56 4.83
CA THR A 398 5.42 -14.34 4.65
C THR A 398 5.96 -15.22 3.52
N ALA A 399 7.11 -14.88 2.95
CA ALA A 399 7.80 -15.78 2.01
C ALA A 399 8.20 -17.12 2.65
N GLY A 400 8.35 -17.16 3.98
CA GLY A 400 8.62 -18.37 4.76
C GLY A 400 7.42 -19.32 4.90
N GLY A 401 6.27 -19.01 4.29
CA GLY A 401 5.09 -19.87 4.32
C GLY A 401 4.17 -19.67 5.52
N VAL A 402 4.49 -18.76 6.44
CA VAL A 402 3.60 -18.46 7.57
C VAL A 402 2.46 -17.55 7.10
N ALA A 403 1.22 -17.83 7.51
CA ALA A 403 0.03 -17.08 7.10
C ALA A 403 -0.82 -16.63 8.30
N ALA A 404 -1.32 -15.40 8.24
CA ALA A 404 -2.29 -14.87 9.20
C ALA A 404 -3.71 -15.07 8.66
N VAL A 405 -4.60 -15.61 9.49
CA VAL A 405 -6.02 -15.85 9.17
C VAL A 405 -6.88 -15.09 10.17
N ALA A 406 -7.94 -14.45 9.70
CA ALA A 406 -8.93 -13.84 10.57
C ALA A 406 -9.67 -14.92 11.35
N VAL A 407 -9.85 -14.72 12.66
CA VAL A 407 -10.56 -15.66 13.53
C VAL A 407 -11.82 -15.01 14.12
N PRO A 408 -12.83 -15.82 14.53
CA PRO A 408 -14.01 -15.30 15.21
C PRO A 408 -13.63 -14.41 16.39
N GLY A 409 -14.24 -13.22 16.50
CA GLY A 409 -13.89 -12.21 17.50
C GLY A 409 -13.07 -11.03 16.97
N GLY A 410 -12.66 -11.07 15.71
CA GLY A 410 -12.04 -9.92 15.02
C GLY A 410 -10.53 -9.80 15.23
N SER A 411 -9.89 -10.83 15.78
CA SER A 411 -8.43 -10.95 15.86
C SER A 411 -7.89 -11.79 14.69
N TYR A 412 -6.56 -11.94 14.65
CA TYR A 412 -5.88 -12.79 13.67
C TYR A 412 -5.04 -13.83 14.39
N ALA A 413 -5.04 -15.06 13.87
CA ALA A 413 -4.16 -16.14 14.30
C ALA A 413 -3.17 -16.48 13.19
N VAL A 414 -1.96 -16.88 13.57
CA VAL A 414 -0.86 -17.14 12.64
C VAL A 414 -0.54 -18.62 12.62
N PHE A 415 -0.46 -19.16 11.40
CA PHE A 415 -0.30 -20.59 11.13
C PHE A 415 0.94 -20.82 10.26
N PRO A 416 1.76 -21.85 10.57
CA PRO A 416 2.80 -22.28 9.65
C PRO A 416 2.18 -22.92 8.40
N SER A 417 2.87 -22.84 7.25
CA SER A 417 2.52 -23.66 6.08
C SER A 417 2.99 -25.10 6.32
N PRO A 418 2.21 -26.11 5.89
CA PRO A 418 2.52 -27.51 6.13
C PRO A 418 3.76 -28.03 5.38
N ASP A 419 4.39 -27.26 4.47
CA ASP A 419 5.54 -27.77 3.70
C ASP A 419 6.41 -26.66 3.05
N THR A 420 7.41 -26.13 3.77
CA THR A 420 8.56 -25.44 3.13
C THR A 420 9.82 -26.32 3.06
N ASP A 421 9.90 -27.39 3.87
CA ASP A 421 11.09 -28.25 3.94
C ASP A 421 11.11 -29.35 2.85
N ARG A 422 9.97 -29.90 2.40
CA ARG A 422 9.97 -30.93 1.33
C ARG A 422 10.27 -30.42 -0.07
N GLU A 423 10.00 -29.15 -0.36
CA GLU A 423 10.30 -28.57 -1.68
C GLU A 423 11.79 -28.22 -1.82
N ARG A 424 12.49 -27.93 -0.72
CA ARG A 424 13.95 -27.68 -0.73
C ARG A 424 14.79 -28.96 -0.86
N GLU A 425 14.30 -30.11 -0.42
CA GLU A 425 15.03 -31.38 -0.56
C GLU A 425 14.89 -32.02 -1.96
N ASN A 426 13.96 -31.54 -2.80
CA ASN A 426 13.67 -32.09 -4.13
C ASN A 426 14.08 -31.19 -5.31
N ARG A 427 14.77 -30.06 -5.05
CA ARG A 427 15.48 -29.25 -6.05
C ARG A 427 16.97 -29.33 -5.80
#